data_AF-A0A9P6G805-F1
#
_entry.id   AF-A0A9P6G805-F1
#
_cell.length_a   1.000
_cell.length_b   1.000
_cell.length_c   1.000
_cell.angle_alpha   90.00
_cell.angle_beta   90.00
_cell.angle_gamma   90.00
#
_symmetry.space_group_name_H-M   'P 1'
#
loop_
_entity.id
_entity.type
_entity.pdbx_description
1 polymer ?
#
loop_
_entity_poly.entity_id
_entity_poly.type
_entity_poly.pdbx_seq_one_letter_code
_entity_poly.pdbx_strand_id
1 'polypeptide(L)' 'MCWARWIAHDQMETMLDDSCTLGMHEASGAERRPIDMARMITDYVSSRCLTDVYVLKGFRGHGLGLGLGQC' A
#
# COMPACT_ATOMS: atom_id res chain seq x y z
N MET A 1 -13.44 14.25 -1.87
CA MET A 1 -12.11 13.60 -1.77
C MET A 1 -12.10 12.40 -2.71
N CYS A 2 -11.27 12.45 -3.76
CA CYS A 2 -11.31 11.51 -4.90
C CYS A 2 -9.95 10.83 -5.19
N TRP A 3 -9.10 10.68 -4.17
CA TRP A 3 -7.74 10.13 -4.29
C TRP A 3 -7.65 8.71 -4.88
N ALA A 4 -8.72 7.91 -4.78
CA ALA A 4 -8.83 6.56 -5.32
C ALA A 4 -9.99 6.49 -6.33
N ARG A 5 -10.05 7.45 -7.26
CA ARG A 5 -10.98 7.35 -8.38
C ARG A 5 -10.60 6.13 -9.22
N TRP A 6 -11.60 5.43 -9.74
CA TRP A 6 -11.37 4.32 -10.65
C TRP A 6 -10.48 4.76 -11.82
N ILE A 7 -9.46 3.94 -12.09
CA ILE A 7 -8.58 4.00 -13.25
C ILE A 7 -8.66 2.67 -13.99
N ALA A 8 -8.23 2.66 -15.25
CA ALA A 8 -8.20 1.40 -16.01
C ALA A 8 -7.12 0.46 -15.45
N HIS A 9 -7.29 -0.85 -15.69
CA HIS A 9 -6.43 -1.89 -15.13
C HIS A 9 -4.95 -1.71 -15.53
N ASP A 10 -4.71 -1.45 -16.81
CA ASP A 10 -3.40 -1.18 -17.39
C ASP A 10 -2.72 0.05 -16.75
N GLN A 11 -3.50 1.09 -16.47
CA GLN A 11 -3.01 2.28 -15.77
C GLN A 11 -2.66 1.97 -14.31
N MET A 12 -3.44 1.11 -13.65
CA MET A 12 -3.17 0.67 -12.29
C MET A 12 -1.90 -0.18 -12.24
N GLU A 13 -1.72 -1.14 -13.15
CA GLU A 13 -0.51 -1.96 -13.26
C GLU A 13 0.73 -1.07 -13.46
N THR A 14 0.69 -0.17 -14.45
CA THR A 14 1.79 0.77 -14.71
C THR A 14 2.13 1.60 -13.47
N MET A 15 1.10 2.11 -12.78
CA MET A 15 1.27 2.89 -11.56
C MET A 15 1.93 2.10 -10.43
N LEU A 16 1.59 0.81 -10.30
CA LEU A 16 2.16 -0.06 -9.27
C LEU A 16 3.59 -0.47 -9.61
N ASP A 17 3.88 -0.75 -10.87
CA ASP A 17 5.21 -1.14 -11.36
C ASP A 17 6.24 0.01 -11.20
N ASP A 18 5.81 1.26 -11.40
CA ASP A 18 6.66 2.44 -11.26
C ASP A 18 6.78 2.96 -9.81
N SER A 19 6.19 2.27 -8.83
CA SER A 19 6.17 2.71 -7.43
C SER A 19 6.74 1.66 -6.47
N CYS A 20 7.32 2.11 -5.36
CA CYS A 20 7.68 1.20 -4.28
C CYS A 20 6.42 0.86 -3.47
N THR A 21 5.87 -0.35 -3.65
CA THR A 21 4.66 -0.80 -2.97
C THR A 21 4.99 -1.67 -1.76
N LEU A 22 4.45 -1.29 -0.60
CA LEU A 22 4.56 -2.01 0.66
C LEU A 22 3.24 -2.69 0.96
N GLY A 23 3.26 -3.98 1.27
CA GLY A 23 2.06 -4.73 1.64
C GLY A 23 2.37 -5.79 2.68
N MET A 24 1.61 -5.78 3.77
CA MET A 24 1.65 -6.81 4.80
C MET A 24 0.69 -7.93 4.44
N HIS A 25 1.11 -9.14 4.79
CA HIS A 25 0.34 -10.35 4.59
C HIS A 25 0.06 -10.99 5.95
N GLU A 26 -1.09 -11.63 6.05
CA GLU A 26 -1.43 -12.47 7.19
C GLU A 26 -0.41 -13.62 7.27
N ALA A 27 0.15 -13.83 8.46
CA ALA A 27 1.14 -14.89 8.70
C ALA A 27 0.51 -16.28 8.93
N SER A 28 -0.83 -16.40 8.87
CA SER A 28 -1.54 -17.64 9.16
C SER A 28 -1.72 -18.50 7.89
N GLY A 29 -0.93 -19.57 7.80
CA GLY A 29 -1.11 -20.62 6.79
C GLY A 29 -0.13 -20.58 5.61
N ALA A 30 -0.38 -21.45 4.63
CA ALA A 30 0.45 -21.60 3.43
C ALA A 30 0.21 -20.50 2.40
N GLU A 31 -0.95 -19.85 2.42
CA GLU A 31 -1.30 -18.76 1.51
C GLU A 31 -1.07 -17.40 2.17
N ARG A 32 -0.30 -16.55 1.48
CA ARG A 32 -0.07 -15.17 1.92
C ARG A 32 -1.26 -14.31 1.52
N ARG A 33 -2.16 -14.04 2.47
CA ARG A 33 -3.30 -13.14 2.26
C ARG A 33 -2.90 -11.69 2.53
N PRO A 34 -2.96 -10.76 1.55
CA PRO A 34 -2.66 -9.36 1.79
C PRO A 34 -3.71 -8.72 2.72
N ILE A 35 -3.27 -7.97 3.73
CA ILE A 35 -4.13 -7.32 4.74
C ILE A 35 -4.10 -5.80 4.70
N ASP A 36 -3.04 -5.24 4.12
CA ASP A 36 -2.87 -3.82 3.90
C ASP A 36 -2.02 -3.53 2.65
N MET A 37 -1.94 -2.25 2.31
CA MET A 37 -1.10 -1.73 1.25
C MET A 37 -0.74 -0.27 1.56
N ALA A 38 0.46 0.14 1.18
CA ALA A 38 0.86 1.52 1.01
C ALA A 38 1.74 1.64 -0.25
N ARG A 39 1.63 2.76 -0.96
CA ARG A 39 2.46 3.03 -2.13
C ARG A 39 3.35 4.22 -1.86
N MET A 40 4.64 4.07 -2.11
CA MET A 40 5.63 5.13 -1.98
C MET A 40 6.10 5.56 -3.36
N ILE A 41 5.88 6.85 -3.66
CA ILE A 41 6.46 7.52 -4.82
C ILE A 41 7.76 8.15 -4.34
N THR A 42 8.88 7.77 -4.94
CA THR A 42 10.21 8.22 -4.51
C THR A 42 11.14 8.36 -5.70
N ASP A 43 12.09 9.29 -5.60
CA ASP A 43 13.24 9.40 -6.49
C ASP A 43 14.42 8.51 -6.05
N TYR A 44 14.23 7.71 -5.00
CA TYR A 44 15.23 6.85 -4.36
C TYR A 44 16.47 7.57 -3.79
N VAL A 45 16.42 8.89 -3.66
CA VAL A 45 17.58 9.69 -3.23
C VAL A 45 17.19 10.75 -2.19
N SER A 46 16.18 11.57 -2.46
CA SER A 46 15.93 12.82 -1.73
C SER A 46 14.46 13.05 -1.37
N SER A 47 13.53 12.45 -2.10
CA SER A 47 12.11 12.69 -1.92
C SER A 47 11.33 11.38 -1.78
N ARG A 48 10.34 11.41 -0.90
CA ARG A 48 9.36 10.34 -0.77
C ARG A 48 8.00 10.93 -0.48
N CYS A 49 6.98 10.35 -1.07
CA CYS A 49 5.58 10.61 -0.77
C CYS A 49 4.88 9.28 -0.53
N LEU A 50 4.29 9.11 0.66
CA LEU A 50 3.49 7.93 0.99
C LEU A 50 2.03 8.22 0.64
N THR A 51 1.46 7.38 -0.22
CA THR A 51 0.08 7.48 -0.71
C THR A 51 -0.59 6.10 -0.69
N ASP A 52 -1.90 6.08 -0.99
CA ASP A 52 -2.70 4.86 -1.17
C ASP A 52 -2.63 3.91 0.03
N VAL A 53 -2.49 4.47 1.24
CA VAL A 53 -2.44 3.72 2.49
C VAL A 53 -3.83 3.19 2.81
N TYR A 54 -3.96 1.87 2.82
CA TYR A 54 -5.21 1.18 3.08
C TYR A 54 -5.01 -0.08 3.93
N VAL A 55 -5.85 -0.25 4.95
CA VAL A 55 -5.92 -1.45 5.78
C VAL A 55 -7.31 -2.06 5.68
N LEU A 56 -7.40 -3.38 5.47
CA LEU A 56 -8.68 -4.11 5.47
C LEU A 56 -9.44 -3.86 6.76
N LYS A 57 -10.77 -3.69 6.67
CA LYS A 57 -11.62 -3.25 7.79
C LYS A 57 -11.45 -4.12 9.06
N GLY A 58 -11.31 -5.44 8.91
CA GLY A 58 -11.15 -6.38 10.03
C GLY A 58 -9.80 -6.31 10.75
N PHE A 59 -8.80 -5.64 10.18
CA PHE A 59 -7.44 -5.51 10.72
C PHE A 59 -7.13 -4.08 11.18
N ARG A 60 -8.12 -3.19 11.20
CA ARG A 60 -7.98 -1.81 11.71
C ARG A 60 -7.99 -1.78 13.23
N GLY A 61 -7.37 -0.74 13.81
CA GLY A 61 -7.29 -0.58 15.27
C GLY A 61 -6.13 -1.33 15.94
N HIS A 62 -5.33 -2.07 15.17
CA HIS A 62 -4.17 -2.83 15.65
C HIS A 62 -2.83 -2.11 15.41
N GLY A 63 -2.84 -0.83 15.04
CA GLY A 63 -1.61 -0.04 14.83
C GLY A 63 -0.89 -0.30 13.50
N LEU A 64 -1.42 -1.16 12.60
CA LEU A 64 -0.77 -1.49 11.32
C LEU A 64 -0.46 -0.27 10.44
N GLY A 65 -1.38 0.70 10.40
CA GLY A 65 -1.16 1.95 9.67
C GLY A 65 -0.02 2.82 10.22
N LEU A 66 0.28 2.73 11.52
CA LEU A 66 1.45 3.39 12.11
C LEU A 66 2.74 2.69 11.68
N GLY A 67 2.72 1.36 11.58
CA GLY A 67 3.85 0.58 11.07
C GLY A 67 4.22 0.98 9.64
N LEU A 68 3.23 1.10 8.75
CA LEU A 68 3.45 1.56 7.37
C LEU A 68 4.00 2.99 7.28
N GLY A 69 3.60 3.87 8.20
CA GLY A 69 4.07 5.26 8.24
C GLY A 69 5.50 5.45 8.76
N GLN A 70 6.05 4.44 9.46
CA GLN A 70 7.40 4.45 10.03
C GLN A 70 8.48 3.86 9.11
N CYS A 71 8.09 3.25 7.98
CA CYS A 71 9.02 2.88 6.91
C CYS A 71 9.76 4.10 6.38
#